data_AF-A0A540K4N7-F1
#
_entry.id   AF-A0A540K4N7-F1
#
_cell.length_a   1.000
_cell.length_b   1.000
_cell.length_c   1.000
_cell.angle_alpha   90.00
_cell.angle_beta   90.00
_cell.angle_gamma   90.00
#
_symmetry.space_group_name_H-M   'P 1'
#
loop_
_entity.id
_entity.type
_entity.pdbx_description
1 polymer ?
#
loop_
_entity_poly.entity_id
_entity_poly.type
_entity_poly.pdbx_seq_one_letter_code
_entity_poly.pdbx_strand_id
1 'polypeptide(L)'
;MFFVFLILLFWMSIAVLNYEEDIATYTIKAATDPRAANHVLTCKPQRNIISQLDLISCWEKKKGRMLRRIHIPEQEILNHSKTLPPPDNIRAAIIHSLFIKGQMRIEHTANDLEASKLYPDYNYTSIDNFLDICLVDPPKPKLATLT
;
A
#
# COMPACT_ATOMS: atom_id res chain seq x y z
N MET A 1 -1.78 -32.37 -17.43
CA MET A 1 -0.88 -31.20 -17.44
C MET A 1 -1.61 -30.02 -18.07
N PHE A 2 -2.50 -29.32 -17.34
CA PHE A 2 -3.12 -28.05 -17.76
C PHE A 2 -3.71 -27.22 -16.59
N PHE A 3 -3.36 -27.51 -15.33
CA PHE A 3 -3.87 -26.78 -14.16
C PHE A 3 -2.83 -25.92 -13.43
N VAL A 4 -1.59 -25.87 -13.92
CA VAL A 4 -0.48 -25.20 -13.21
C VAL A 4 -0.31 -23.73 -13.60
N PHE A 5 -0.92 -23.26 -14.70
CA PHE A 5 -0.75 -21.88 -15.17
C PHE A 5 -1.87 -20.90 -14.78
N LEU A 6 -3.07 -21.38 -14.42
CA LEU A 6 -4.20 -20.47 -14.12
C LEU A 6 -4.25 -19.99 -12.66
N ILE A 7 -3.64 -20.71 -11.72
CA ILE A 7 -3.62 -20.33 -10.30
C ILE A 7 -2.62 -19.20 -10.02
N LEU A 8 -1.60 -19.02 -10.87
CA LEU A 8 -0.60 -17.96 -10.73
C LEU A 8 -1.14 -16.54 -10.98
N LEU A 9 -2.34 -16.39 -11.56
CA LEU A 9 -2.92 -15.08 -11.91
C LEU A 9 -3.83 -14.50 -10.83
N PHE A 10 -4.12 -15.22 -9.74
CA PHE A 10 -5.14 -14.82 -8.76
C PHE A 10 -4.63 -14.09 -7.50
N TRP A 11 -3.32 -14.04 -7.23
CA TRP A 11 -2.77 -13.39 -6.03
C TRP A 11 -1.52 -12.56 -6.31
N MET A 12 -1.70 -11.43 -6.98
CA MET A 12 -0.77 -10.32 -6.81
C MET A 12 -1.59 -9.06 -6.57
N SER A 13 -2.06 -8.95 -5.33
CA SER A 13 -2.69 -7.74 -4.83
C SER A 13 -1.69 -6.59 -4.95
N ILE A 14 -2.17 -5.49 -5.51
CA ILE A 14 -1.40 -4.24 -5.59
C ILE A 14 -1.88 -3.36 -4.44
N ALA A 15 -0.93 -2.77 -3.74
CA ALA A 15 -1.14 -1.78 -2.71
C ALA A 15 -0.68 -0.42 -3.21
N VAL A 16 -1.20 0.64 -2.58
CA VAL A 16 -0.73 2.00 -2.79
C VAL A 16 -0.03 2.43 -1.50
N LEU A 17 1.28 2.70 -1.59
CA LEU A 17 2.12 3.04 -0.45
C LEU A 17 2.69 4.44 -0.64
N ASN A 18 2.23 5.38 0.17
CA ASN A 18 2.68 6.78 0.12
C ASN A 18 3.44 7.12 1.38
N TYR A 19 4.49 7.93 1.24
CA TYR A 19 5.24 8.45 2.39
C TYR A 19 4.36 9.41 3.20
N GLU A 20 4.45 9.35 4.52
CA GLU A 20 3.55 10.10 5.40
C GLU A 20 3.67 11.62 5.23
N GLU A 21 4.87 12.13 4.92
CA GLU A 21 5.09 13.56 4.67
C GLU A 21 4.40 14.04 3.38
N ASP A 22 4.34 13.20 2.35
CA ASP A 22 3.63 13.51 1.11
C ASP A 22 2.11 13.56 1.38
N ILE A 23 1.60 12.63 2.19
CA ILE A 23 0.19 12.62 2.60
C ILE A 23 -0.15 13.90 3.34
N ALA A 24 0.66 14.30 4.33
CA ALA A 24 0.46 15.55 5.06
C ALA A 24 0.45 16.76 4.11
N THR A 25 1.37 16.80 3.15
CA THR A 25 1.46 17.91 2.18
C THR A 25 0.25 17.97 1.27
N TYR A 26 -0.18 16.83 0.71
CA TYR A 26 -1.40 16.76 -0.11
C TYR A 26 -2.65 17.15 0.68
N THR A 27 -2.76 16.72 1.94
CA THR A 27 -3.89 17.08 2.81
C THR A 27 -3.96 18.58 3.03
N ILE A 28 -2.84 19.25 3.32
CA ILE A 28 -2.82 20.71 3.53
C ILE A 28 -3.18 21.46 2.25
N LYS A 29 -2.60 21.05 1.10
CA LYS A 29 -2.94 21.63 -0.21
C LYS A 29 -4.45 21.52 -0.48
N ALA A 30 -5.01 20.32 -0.30
CA ALA A 30 -6.42 20.05 -0.53
C ALA A 30 -7.37 20.78 0.41
N ALA A 31 -6.99 20.96 1.68
CA ALA A 31 -7.82 21.68 2.64
C ALA A 31 -8.09 23.14 2.25
N THR A 32 -7.23 23.73 1.40
CA THR A 32 -7.33 25.14 0.99
C THR A 32 -7.67 25.33 -0.49
N ASP A 33 -7.79 24.25 -1.26
CA ASP A 33 -8.04 24.30 -2.70
C ASP A 33 -9.54 24.15 -3.00
N PRO A 34 -10.20 25.18 -3.57
CA PRO A 34 -11.62 25.09 -3.94
C PRO A 34 -11.93 23.93 -4.89
N ARG A 35 -10.96 23.46 -5.69
CA ARG A 35 -11.13 22.33 -6.61
C ARG A 35 -11.32 21.00 -5.86
N ALA A 36 -10.83 20.90 -4.63
CA ALA A 36 -10.98 19.72 -3.78
C ALA A 36 -12.20 19.78 -2.85
N ALA A 37 -12.88 20.92 -2.77
CA ALA A 37 -14.01 21.12 -1.86
C ALA A 37 -15.18 20.19 -2.22
N ASN A 38 -15.71 19.46 -1.22
CA ASN A 38 -16.81 18.50 -1.38
C ASN A 38 -16.53 17.33 -2.35
N HIS A 39 -15.25 17.03 -2.61
CA HIS A 39 -14.83 15.87 -3.41
C HIS A 39 -14.05 14.86 -2.57
N VAL A 40 -14.13 13.58 -2.96
CA VAL A 40 -13.22 12.55 -2.45
C VAL A 40 -11.89 12.69 -3.16
N LEU A 41 -10.83 12.99 -2.40
CA LEU A 41 -9.47 13.03 -2.90
C LEU A 41 -8.74 11.74 -2.56
N THR A 42 -8.30 11.03 -3.59
CA THR A 42 -7.47 9.83 -3.47
C THR A 42 -6.00 10.19 -3.68
N CYS A 43 -5.10 9.46 -3.02
CA CYS A 43 -3.65 9.58 -3.23
C CYS A 43 -3.15 8.26 -3.83
N LYS A 44 -3.14 8.15 -5.16
CA LYS A 44 -2.71 6.94 -5.87
C LYS A 44 -1.71 7.26 -6.99
N PRO A 45 -0.55 7.87 -6.65
CA PRO A 45 0.44 8.18 -7.66
C PRO A 45 0.99 6.90 -8.30
N GLN A 46 1.21 6.93 -9.62
CA GLN A 46 1.58 5.76 -10.41
C GLN A 46 2.86 5.05 -9.91
N ARG A 47 3.86 5.79 -9.42
CA ARG A 47 5.12 5.21 -8.91
C ARG A 47 5.00 4.58 -7.51
N ASN A 48 3.81 4.64 -6.91
CA ASN A 48 3.53 4.16 -5.56
C ASN A 48 2.54 2.99 -5.54
N ILE A 49 2.16 2.49 -6.72
CA ILE A 49 1.36 1.29 -6.90
C ILE A 49 2.31 0.11 -7.05
N ILE A 50 2.27 -0.85 -6.12
CA ILE A 50 3.21 -1.98 -6.11
C ILE A 50 2.58 -3.25 -5.53
N SER A 51 3.06 -4.41 -5.95
CA SER A 51 2.75 -5.67 -5.28
C SER A 51 3.72 -5.97 -4.13
N GLN A 52 3.35 -6.86 -3.21
CA GLN A 52 4.28 -7.31 -2.16
C GLN A 52 5.55 -7.95 -2.74
N LEU A 53 5.43 -8.73 -3.82
CA LEU A 53 6.56 -9.42 -4.43
C LEU A 53 7.52 -8.44 -5.11
N ASP A 54 6.98 -7.43 -5.79
CA ASP A 54 7.79 -6.38 -6.41
C ASP A 54 8.48 -5.52 -5.34
N LEU A 55 7.77 -5.17 -4.26
CA LEU A 55 8.35 -4.42 -3.14
C LEU A 55 9.52 -5.18 -2.49
N ILE A 56 9.35 -6.48 -2.23
CA ILE A 56 10.41 -7.35 -1.72
C ILE A 56 11.59 -7.39 -2.71
N SER A 57 11.31 -7.55 -4.00
CA SER A 57 12.35 -7.64 -5.03
C SER A 57 13.14 -6.33 -5.17
N CYS A 58 12.47 -5.18 -5.09
CA CYS A 58 13.11 -3.86 -5.02
C CYS A 58 14.04 -3.76 -3.80
N TRP A 59 13.58 -4.22 -2.63
CA TRP A 59 14.37 -4.21 -1.41
C TRP A 59 15.58 -5.17 -1.46
N GLU A 60 15.40 -6.38 -1.98
CA GLU A 60 16.48 -7.36 -2.18
C GLU A 60 17.57 -6.81 -3.10
N LYS A 61 17.16 -6.15 -4.21
CA LYS A 61 18.08 -5.46 -5.13
C LYS A 61 18.88 -4.37 -4.42
N LYS A 62 18.23 -3.52 -3.62
CA LYS A 62 18.88 -2.43 -2.87
C LYS A 62 19.83 -2.94 -1.78
N LYS A 63 19.48 -4.03 -1.10
CA LYS A 63 20.34 -4.63 -0.07
C LYS A 63 21.41 -5.58 -0.61
N GLY A 64 21.34 -5.97 -1.89
CA GLY A 64 22.21 -6.97 -2.49
C GLY A 64 22.08 -8.35 -1.83
N ARG A 65 20.92 -8.65 -1.21
CA ARG A 65 20.69 -9.90 -0.48
C ARG A 65 19.30 -10.44 -0.75
N MET A 66 19.19 -11.76 -0.93
CA MET A 66 17.91 -12.43 -1.04
C MET A 66 17.30 -12.69 0.34
N LEU A 67 15.98 -12.57 0.45
CA LEU A 67 15.21 -12.88 1.64
C LEU A 67 14.55 -14.25 1.48
N ARG A 68 14.51 -15.03 2.57
CA ARG A 68 13.67 -16.23 2.63
C ARG A 68 12.21 -15.80 2.65
N ARG A 69 11.46 -16.16 1.62
CA ARG A 69 10.03 -15.85 1.50
C ARG A 69 9.21 -16.96 2.15
N ILE A 70 8.36 -16.60 3.11
CA ILE A 70 7.39 -17.50 3.74
C ILE A 70 6.02 -17.03 3.28
N HIS A 71 5.30 -17.90 2.58
CA HIS A 71 3.96 -17.61 2.12
C HIS A 71 2.94 -18.08 3.17
N ILE A 72 2.04 -17.19 3.56
CA ILE A 72 0.93 -17.50 4.48
C ILE A 72 -0.36 -17.58 3.64
N PRO A 73 -1.08 -18.72 3.64
CA PRO A 73 -2.33 -18.86 2.90
C PRO A 73 -3.40 -17.84 3.35
N GLU A 74 -4.22 -17.33 2.42
CA GLU A 74 -5.34 -16.42 2.76
C GLU A 74 -6.25 -16.99 3.84
N GLN A 75 -6.57 -18.29 3.76
CA GLN A 75 -7.45 -18.94 4.74
C GLN A 75 -6.89 -18.87 6.16
N GLU A 76 -5.57 -18.90 6.30
CA GLU A 76 -4.91 -18.77 7.60
C GLU A 76 -5.06 -17.34 8.14
N ILE A 77 -4.84 -16.31 7.31
CA ILE A 77 -5.06 -14.91 7.69
C ILE A 77 -6.54 -14.65 8.04
N LEU A 78 -7.49 -15.23 7.28
CA LEU A 78 -8.92 -15.16 7.57
C LEU A 78 -9.31 -15.87 8.87
N ASN A 79 -8.61 -16.94 9.22
CA ASN A 79 -8.82 -17.59 10.50
C ASN A 79 -8.27 -16.70 11.63
N HIS A 80 -7.07 -16.14 11.47
CA HIS A 80 -6.50 -15.19 12.43
C HIS A 80 -7.41 -13.99 12.68
N SER A 81 -8.08 -13.46 11.65
CA SER A 81 -9.04 -12.36 11.82
C SER A 81 -10.31 -12.74 12.59
N LYS A 82 -10.57 -14.03 12.82
CA LYS A 82 -11.73 -14.52 13.58
C LYS A 82 -11.35 -15.04 14.96
N THR A 83 -10.15 -15.60 15.11
CA THR A 83 -9.77 -16.37 16.32
C THR A 83 -8.78 -15.67 17.23
N LEU A 84 -8.00 -14.70 16.73
CA LEU A 84 -7.06 -13.96 17.57
C LEU A 84 -7.80 -12.99 18.52
N PRO A 85 -7.25 -12.69 19.71
CA PRO A 85 -7.82 -11.68 20.57
C PRO A 85 -7.66 -10.28 19.95
N PRO A 86 -8.56 -9.32 20.26
CA PRO A 86 -8.33 -7.92 19.94
C PRO A 86 -7.04 -7.39 20.60
N PRO A 87 -6.24 -6.58 19.89
CA PRO A 87 -6.47 -6.05 18.55
C PRO A 87 -5.84 -6.86 17.38
N ASP A 88 -5.30 -8.06 17.63
CA ASP A 88 -4.57 -8.82 16.60
C ASP A 88 -5.47 -9.36 15.50
N ASN A 89 -6.72 -9.69 15.81
CA ASN A 89 -7.73 -10.02 14.80
C ASN A 89 -8.00 -8.86 13.82
N ILE A 90 -8.06 -7.62 14.32
CA ILE A 90 -8.25 -6.41 13.52
C ILE A 90 -7.04 -6.22 12.60
N ARG A 91 -5.81 -6.44 13.10
CA ARG A 91 -4.59 -6.38 12.27
C ARG A 91 -4.61 -7.41 11.15
N ALA A 92 -4.99 -8.65 11.46
CA ALA A 92 -5.14 -9.70 10.45
C ALA A 92 -6.17 -9.33 9.38
N ALA A 93 -7.32 -8.75 9.78
CA ALA A 93 -8.35 -8.26 8.86
C ALA A 93 -7.84 -7.13 7.95
N ILE A 94 -7.09 -6.17 8.50
CA ILE A 94 -6.49 -5.07 7.72
C ILE A 94 -5.47 -5.60 6.71
N ILE A 95 -4.57 -6.49 7.13
CA ILE A 95 -3.58 -7.12 6.24
C ILE A 95 -4.29 -7.86 5.12
N HIS A 96 -5.34 -8.63 5.43
CA HIS A 96 -6.13 -9.33 4.42
C HIS A 96 -6.78 -8.38 3.41
N SER A 97 -7.44 -7.31 3.88
CA SER A 97 -8.08 -6.31 3.02
C SER A 97 -7.07 -5.64 2.07
N LEU A 98 -5.93 -5.18 2.60
CA LEU A 98 -4.92 -4.46 1.84
C LEU A 98 -4.14 -5.36 0.89
N PHE A 99 -3.62 -6.47 1.40
CA PHE A 99 -2.60 -7.28 0.75
C PHE A 99 -3.10 -8.61 0.20
N ILE A 100 -4.39 -8.93 0.33
CA ILE A 100 -4.96 -10.15 -0.28
C ILE A 100 -6.15 -9.78 -1.16
N LYS A 101 -7.16 -9.10 -0.61
CA LYS A 101 -8.31 -8.64 -1.41
C LYS A 101 -7.96 -7.48 -2.34
N GLY A 102 -6.92 -6.71 -2.03
CA GLY A 102 -6.47 -5.60 -2.86
C GLY A 102 -7.53 -4.50 -2.92
N GLN A 103 -8.17 -4.17 -1.79
CA GLN A 103 -9.28 -3.21 -1.73
C GLN A 103 -8.90 -1.80 -2.23
N MET A 104 -7.60 -1.50 -2.33
CA MET A 104 -7.08 -0.28 -2.95
C MET A 104 -7.29 -0.22 -4.48
N ARG A 105 -7.72 -1.32 -5.12
CA ARG A 105 -8.05 -1.41 -6.56
C ARG A 105 -9.36 -0.75 -6.96
N ILE A 106 -10.18 -0.25 -6.03
CA ILE A 106 -11.49 0.36 -6.37
C ILE A 106 -11.26 1.44 -7.43
N GLU A 107 -11.93 1.24 -8.58
CA GLU A 107 -11.89 2.12 -9.73
C GLU A 107 -12.51 3.48 -9.37
N HIS A 108 -11.90 4.53 -9.91
CA HIS A 108 -12.37 5.89 -9.70
C HIS A 108 -13.74 6.08 -10.34
N THR A 109 -14.66 6.72 -9.62
CA THR A 109 -15.79 7.34 -10.29
C THR A 109 -15.31 8.54 -11.11
N ALA A 110 -16.09 8.99 -12.10
CA ALA A 110 -15.74 10.16 -12.91
C ALA A 110 -15.50 11.45 -12.08
N ASN A 111 -15.97 11.46 -10.81
CA ASN A 111 -15.86 12.60 -9.91
C ASN A 111 -14.74 12.49 -8.87
N ASP A 112 -13.99 11.38 -8.84
CA ASP A 112 -12.91 11.18 -7.86
C ASP A 112 -11.65 11.92 -8.31
N LEU A 113 -11.11 12.75 -7.41
CA LEU A 113 -9.86 13.46 -7.65
C LEU A 113 -8.69 12.56 -7.24
N GLU A 114 -7.58 12.67 -7.97
CA GLU A 114 -6.32 12.04 -7.61
C GLU A 114 -5.30 13.16 -7.32
N ALA A 115 -4.65 13.09 -6.16
CA ALA A 115 -3.82 14.16 -5.64
C ALA A 115 -2.62 14.51 -6.53
N SER A 116 -1.93 13.51 -7.10
CA SER A 116 -0.79 13.76 -7.99
C SER A 116 -1.19 14.40 -9.32
N LYS A 117 -2.43 14.17 -9.79
CA LYS A 117 -2.99 14.87 -10.96
C LYS A 117 -3.46 16.29 -10.62
N LEU A 118 -4.03 16.50 -9.43
CA LEU A 118 -4.52 17.81 -8.99
C LEU A 118 -3.38 18.78 -8.65
N TYR A 119 -2.25 18.25 -8.18
CA TYR A 119 -1.04 18.99 -7.81
C TYR A 119 0.20 18.46 -8.55
N PRO A 120 0.28 18.63 -9.88
CA PRO A 120 1.35 18.04 -10.68
C PRO A 120 2.75 18.60 -10.36
N ASP A 121 2.83 19.82 -9.82
CA ASP A 121 4.09 20.47 -9.46
C ASP A 121 4.70 19.91 -8.16
N TYR A 122 3.94 19.14 -7.38
CA TYR A 122 4.46 18.52 -6.17
C TYR A 122 5.09 17.17 -6.49
N ASN A 123 6.40 17.07 -6.29
CA ASN A 123 7.13 15.83 -6.49
C ASN A 123 7.04 14.94 -5.24
N TYR A 124 6.06 14.04 -5.23
CA TYR A 124 5.91 13.02 -4.19
C TYR A 124 7.08 12.02 -4.20
N THR A 125 7.29 11.41 -3.04
CA THR A 125 8.28 10.37 -2.80
C THR A 125 7.82 9.05 -3.43
N SER A 126 8.61 8.53 -4.38
CA SER A 126 8.38 7.21 -4.97
C SER A 126 8.73 6.09 -3.98
N ILE A 127 8.21 4.88 -4.22
CA ILE A 127 8.65 3.71 -3.43
C ILE A 127 10.17 3.51 -3.53
N ASP A 128 10.75 3.68 -4.71
CA ASP A 128 12.19 3.52 -4.91
C ASP A 128 12.99 4.50 -4.04
N ASN A 129 12.61 5.78 -4.03
CA ASN A 129 13.23 6.81 -3.19
C ASN A 129 13.01 6.53 -1.69
N PHE A 130 11.81 6.09 -1.30
CA PHE A 130 11.52 5.75 0.10
C PHE A 130 12.38 4.58 0.60
N LEU A 131 12.63 3.58 -0.26
CA LEU A 131 13.55 2.49 0.09
C LEU A 131 14.99 2.99 0.24
N ASP A 132 15.42 4.03 -0.48
CA ASP A 132 16.73 4.66 -0.27
C ASP A 132 16.80 5.39 1.07
N ILE A 133 15.74 6.08 1.47
CA ILE A 133 15.62 6.65 2.84
C ILE A 133 15.79 5.53 3.87
N CYS A 134 15.11 4.40 3.69
CA CYS A 134 15.23 3.24 4.58
C CYS A 134 16.65 2.64 4.65
N LEU A 135 17.50 2.84 3.64
CA LEU A 135 18.89 2.37 3.66
C LEU A 135 19.78 3.25 4.53
N VAL A 136 19.52 4.55 4.56
CA VAL A 136 20.38 5.56 5.18
C VAL A 136 19.90 5.90 6.59
N ASP A 137 18.62 6.22 6.74
CA ASP A 137 17.99 6.62 8.00
C ASP A 137 16.55 6.09 8.06
N PRO A 138 16.37 4.81 8.43
CA PRO A 138 15.05 4.20 8.41
C PRO A 138 14.13 4.82 9.47
N PRO A 139 12.90 5.25 9.09
CA PRO A 139 11.94 5.74 10.05
C PRO A 139 11.59 4.63 11.06
N LYS A 140 11.36 5.02 12.31
CA LYS A 140 10.99 4.07 13.37
C LYS A 140 9.65 3.39 13.02
N PRO A 141 9.57 2.05 13.09
CA PRO A 141 8.30 1.35 12.93
C PRO A 141 7.26 1.87 13.93
N LYS A 142 6.05 2.12 13.45
CA LYS A 142 4.92 2.58 14.25
C LYS A 142 3.84 1.50 14.25
N LEU A 143 3.21 1.30 15.40
CA LEU A 143 2.05 0.43 15.53
C LEU A 143 0.83 1.28 15.84
N ALA A 144 -0.20 1.21 15.01
CA ALA A 144 -1.44 1.90 15.27
C ALA A 144 -2.12 1.32 16.52
N THR A 145 -2.62 2.21 17.37
CA THR A 145 -3.54 1.85 18.45
C THR A 145 -4.87 1.45 17.84
N LEU A 146 -5.33 0.26 18.18
CA LEU A 146 -6.61 -0.29 17.74
C LEU A 146 -7.41 -0.58 19.00
N THR A 147 -8.57 0.05 19.13
CA THR A 147 -9.48 -0.06 20.27
C THR A 147 -10.67 -0.94 19.93
#